data_AF-A0AAE3DRD3-F1
#
_entry.id   AF-A0AAE3DRD3-F1
#
_cell.length_a   1.000
_cell.length_b   1.000
_cell.length_c   1.000
_cell.angle_alpha   90.00
_cell.angle_beta   90.00
_cell.angle_gamma   90.00
#
_symmetry.space_group_name_H-M   'P 1'
#
loop_
_entity.id
_entity.type
_entity.pdbx_description
1 polymer ?
#
loop_
_entity_poly.entity_id
_entity_poly.type
_entity_poly.pdbx_seq_one_letter_code
_entity_poly.pdbx_strand_id
1 'polypeptide(L)'
;MSDFSDLLDHAIARSNLSMLELQEASGIPISYLYKLRKGVRFTKKYTPNVLSLIYALQCPKAEEARLLQEFQIETIGKETFRCLHSIRDIIASIGPRDLREFPPVSSETHDFSSSARLSGELEINACLRKLLLEQAAQKEKGSVLMLGGEQHSFLKETIPPILHNSDVQVRHLFRLDSHTYPESESHNLETLKPILRYFFCGFGYHPKYIYTYNDSYDRRITIFDTLLIFGHKIAIAMTGEDHALVLTSPDEIAFFEARFQDLYNSGQTLMTSISGLMGLQNAFMDAEATVKNYTYYSLENSFCSLSFLSKDMLFAHLAVRDEETEQLLADFLRRSEYLLEQKRVFYYTKDSVRQFLADGKLEYLPQDLYTPLNPQERLLVLRRLLNRCTHPTRNLEYHLILDNAFPIHPNAMIDALSKSANFVGYYNNDDVFETYRIKEPNLSKWIYFFLESLASSDWIYSNEEQAAFLEDEIQKFSQEH
;
A
#
# COMPACT_ATOMS: atom_id res chain seq x y z
N MET A 1 14.67 -20.43 -24.22
CA MET A 1 14.99 -20.89 -22.86
C MET A 1 14.50 -19.81 -21.91
N SER A 2 14.17 -20.15 -20.67
CA SER A 2 13.74 -19.12 -19.71
C SER A 2 14.96 -18.53 -19.00
N ASP A 3 14.85 -17.28 -18.53
CA ASP A 3 15.92 -16.61 -17.80
C ASP A 3 16.38 -17.44 -16.59
N PHE A 4 15.43 -18.12 -15.92
CA PHE A 4 15.73 -19.06 -14.83
C PHE A 4 16.60 -20.24 -15.27
N SER A 5 16.27 -20.92 -16.38
CA SER A 5 17.04 -22.10 -16.81
C SER A 5 18.47 -21.77 -17.20
N ASP A 6 18.67 -20.60 -17.81
CA ASP A 6 19.98 -20.14 -18.25
C ASP A 6 20.86 -19.80 -17.04
N LEU A 7 20.30 -19.10 -16.04
CA LEU A 7 21.01 -18.83 -14.78
C LEU A 7 21.31 -20.12 -14.01
N LEU A 8 20.36 -21.04 -13.93
CA LEU A 8 20.54 -22.32 -13.24
C LEU A 8 21.65 -23.15 -13.88
N ASP A 9 21.71 -23.19 -15.22
CA ASP A 9 22.77 -23.90 -15.95
C ASP A 9 24.16 -23.33 -15.65
N HIS A 10 24.27 -21.99 -15.64
CA HIS A 10 25.50 -21.30 -15.28
C HIS A 10 25.93 -21.55 -13.83
N ALA A 11 24.99 -21.51 -12.89
CA ALA A 11 25.27 -21.74 -11.48
C ALA A 11 25.69 -23.20 -11.20
N ILE A 12 25.03 -24.19 -11.84
CA ILE A 12 25.45 -25.59 -11.79
C ILE A 12 26.84 -25.78 -12.37
N ALA A 13 27.16 -25.13 -13.49
CA ALA A 13 28.50 -25.23 -14.10
C ALA A 13 29.60 -24.65 -13.20
N ARG A 14 29.29 -23.69 -12.34
CA ARG A 14 30.23 -23.03 -11.41
C ARG A 14 30.36 -23.71 -10.05
N SER A 15 29.36 -24.48 -9.62
CA SER A 15 29.34 -25.08 -8.28
C SER A 15 30.33 -26.23 -8.08
N ASN A 16 30.91 -26.77 -9.16
CA ASN A 16 31.74 -27.98 -9.18
C ASN A 16 31.02 -29.25 -8.64
N LEU A 17 29.71 -29.21 -8.44
CA LEU A 17 28.93 -30.36 -7.99
C LEU A 17 28.60 -31.29 -9.15
N SER A 18 28.75 -32.59 -8.93
CA SER A 18 28.29 -33.62 -9.87
C SER A 18 26.76 -33.70 -9.88
N MET A 19 26.20 -34.26 -10.96
CA MET A 19 24.75 -34.49 -11.05
C MET A 19 24.22 -35.41 -9.94
N LEU A 20 25.06 -36.30 -9.41
CA LEU A 20 24.68 -37.20 -8.33
C LEU A 20 24.57 -36.45 -7.00
N GLU A 21 25.55 -35.60 -6.69
CA GLU A 21 25.51 -34.72 -5.51
C GLU A 21 24.33 -33.75 -5.56
N LEU A 22 24.03 -33.19 -6.74
CA LEU A 22 22.85 -32.32 -6.92
C LEU A 22 21.54 -33.09 -6.72
N GLN A 23 21.45 -34.35 -7.16
CA GLN A 23 20.27 -35.20 -6.91
C GLN A 23 20.13 -35.51 -5.42
N GLU A 24 21.23 -35.82 -4.72
CA GLU A 24 21.23 -36.09 -3.28
C GLU A 24 20.78 -34.86 -2.47
N ALA A 25 21.28 -33.68 -2.82
CA ALA A 25 20.96 -32.45 -2.11
C ALA A 25 19.53 -31.93 -2.38
N SER A 26 19.02 -32.10 -3.60
CA SER A 26 17.70 -31.56 -4.00
C SER A 26 16.56 -32.57 -3.98
N GLY A 27 16.87 -33.88 -4.02
CA GLY A 27 15.90 -34.94 -4.28
C GLY A 27 15.37 -34.98 -5.72
N ILE A 28 15.93 -34.19 -6.65
CA ILE A 28 15.51 -34.15 -8.06
C ILE A 28 16.24 -35.22 -8.86
N PRO A 29 15.54 -36.15 -9.54
CA PRO A 29 16.19 -37.15 -10.38
C PRO A 29 17.11 -36.51 -11.44
N ILE A 30 18.28 -37.09 -11.68
CA ILE A 30 19.26 -36.59 -12.67
C ILE A 30 18.62 -36.32 -14.04
N SER A 31 17.73 -37.20 -14.50
CA SER A 31 17.03 -37.04 -15.78
C SER A 31 16.16 -35.78 -15.83
N TYR A 32 15.65 -35.34 -14.67
CA TYR A 32 14.88 -34.11 -14.55
C TYR A 32 15.77 -32.88 -14.36
N LEU A 33 16.90 -32.99 -13.64
CA LEU A 33 17.92 -31.93 -13.58
C LEU A 33 18.37 -31.51 -14.99
N TYR A 34 18.66 -32.46 -15.88
CA TYR A 34 18.99 -32.16 -17.28
C TYR A 34 17.86 -31.48 -18.06
N LYS A 35 16.60 -31.75 -17.72
CA LYS A 35 15.44 -31.10 -18.34
C LYS A 35 15.30 -29.65 -17.85
N LEU A 36 15.50 -29.40 -16.56
CA LEU A 36 15.48 -28.06 -15.98
C LEU A 36 16.56 -27.16 -16.61
N ARG A 37 17.79 -27.69 -16.74
CA ARG A 37 18.89 -26.99 -17.43
C ARG A 37 18.58 -26.63 -18.89
N LYS A 38 17.70 -27.38 -19.55
CA LYS A 38 17.28 -27.15 -20.94
C LYS A 38 16.02 -26.28 -21.07
N GLY A 39 15.54 -25.69 -19.97
CA GLY A 39 14.36 -24.82 -19.98
C GLY A 39 13.03 -25.55 -19.94
N VAL A 40 13.00 -26.83 -19.56
CA VAL A 40 11.73 -27.51 -19.28
C VAL A 40 11.19 -27.01 -17.95
N ARG A 41 10.02 -26.38 -17.96
CA ARG A 41 9.35 -25.88 -16.74
C ARG A 41 9.20 -26.97 -15.69
N PHE A 42 9.47 -26.61 -14.44
CA PHE A 42 9.17 -27.49 -13.32
C PHE A 42 7.67 -27.49 -13.02
N THR A 43 7.17 -28.61 -12.48
CA THR A 43 5.80 -28.65 -11.97
C THR A 43 5.77 -28.12 -10.53
N LYS A 44 4.63 -27.59 -10.09
CA LYS A 44 4.45 -27.09 -8.71
C LYS A 44 4.85 -28.09 -7.62
N LYS A 45 4.79 -29.40 -7.92
CA LYS A 45 5.22 -30.48 -7.03
C LYS A 45 6.72 -30.40 -6.68
N TYR A 46 7.56 -29.96 -7.61
CA TYR A 46 9.01 -29.89 -7.42
C TYR A 46 9.50 -28.54 -6.91
N THR A 47 8.61 -27.58 -6.64
CA THR A 47 8.98 -26.24 -6.11
C THR A 47 9.91 -26.34 -4.90
N PRO A 48 9.64 -27.16 -3.85
CA PRO A 48 10.54 -27.28 -2.71
C PRO A 48 11.90 -27.88 -3.10
N ASN A 49 11.90 -28.88 -3.98
CA ASN A 49 13.12 -29.54 -4.45
C ASN A 49 14.01 -28.59 -5.26
N VAL A 50 13.42 -27.75 -6.10
CA VAL A 50 14.17 -26.74 -6.89
C VAL A 50 14.73 -25.66 -5.97
N LEU A 51 14.01 -25.27 -4.91
CA LEU A 51 14.53 -24.36 -3.91
C LEU A 51 15.73 -24.97 -3.16
N SER A 52 15.63 -26.24 -2.73
CA SER A 52 16.76 -26.97 -2.14
C SER A 52 17.95 -27.09 -3.10
N LEU A 53 17.68 -27.26 -4.41
CA LEU A 53 18.72 -27.24 -5.44
C LEU A 53 19.46 -25.90 -5.45
N ILE A 54 18.74 -24.77 -5.47
CA ILE A 54 19.34 -23.43 -5.50
C ILE A 54 20.27 -23.23 -4.29
N TYR A 55 19.80 -23.55 -3.08
CA TYR A 55 20.63 -23.42 -1.87
C TYR A 55 21.84 -24.36 -1.85
N ALA A 56 21.70 -25.57 -2.41
CA ALA A 56 22.81 -26.51 -2.51
C ALA A 56 23.95 -26.02 -3.42
N LEU A 57 23.67 -25.11 -4.36
CA LEU A 57 24.71 -24.55 -5.24
C LEU A 57 25.71 -23.66 -4.51
N GLN A 58 25.35 -23.14 -3.32
CA GLN A 58 26.19 -22.27 -2.49
C GLN A 58 26.83 -21.12 -3.30
N CYS A 59 26.07 -20.55 -4.25
CA CYS A 59 26.55 -19.49 -5.11
C CYS A 59 26.71 -18.16 -4.34
N PRO A 60 27.49 -17.20 -4.86
CA PRO A 60 27.60 -15.88 -4.25
C PRO A 60 26.21 -15.25 -4.03
N LYS A 61 26.02 -14.54 -2.92
CA LYS A 61 24.70 -13.99 -2.52
C LYS A 61 23.95 -13.25 -3.62
N ALA A 62 24.65 -12.50 -4.48
CA ALA A 62 24.03 -11.77 -5.59
C ALA A 62 23.50 -12.70 -6.69
N GLU A 63 24.19 -13.82 -6.96
CA GLU A 63 23.75 -14.85 -7.91
C GLU A 63 22.59 -15.67 -7.33
N GLU A 64 22.66 -16.00 -6.03
CA GLU A 64 21.58 -16.70 -5.31
C GLU A 64 20.28 -15.88 -5.32
N ALA A 65 20.36 -14.59 -4.96
CA ALA A 65 19.21 -13.70 -4.98
C ALA A 65 18.57 -13.61 -6.38
N ARG A 66 19.39 -13.53 -7.43
CA ARG A 66 18.89 -13.50 -8.81
C ARG A 66 18.24 -14.82 -9.22
N LEU A 67 18.81 -15.96 -8.83
CA LEU A 67 18.22 -17.28 -9.06
C LEU A 67 16.87 -17.45 -8.37
N LEU A 68 16.77 -17.04 -7.10
CA LEU A 68 15.54 -17.08 -6.32
C LEU A 68 14.46 -16.19 -6.95
N GLN A 69 14.83 -15.01 -7.42
CA GLN A 69 13.92 -14.10 -8.12
C GLN A 69 13.38 -14.73 -9.42
N GLU A 70 14.26 -15.23 -10.29
CA GLU A 70 13.83 -15.84 -11.56
C GLU A 70 13.04 -17.14 -11.32
N PHE A 71 13.39 -17.90 -10.28
CA PHE A 71 12.61 -19.05 -9.83
C PHE A 71 11.19 -18.66 -9.42
N GLN A 72 11.05 -17.56 -8.67
CA GLN A 72 9.75 -17.02 -8.29
C GLN A 72 8.96 -16.59 -9.54
N ILE A 73 9.58 -15.84 -10.46
CA ILE A 73 8.97 -15.42 -11.74
C ILE A 73 8.48 -16.63 -12.55
N GLU A 74 9.27 -17.70 -12.64
CA GLU A 74 8.87 -18.94 -13.34
C GLU A 74 7.68 -19.63 -12.65
N THR A 75 7.61 -19.53 -11.31
CA THR A 75 6.57 -20.16 -10.48
C THR A 75 5.21 -19.46 -10.56
N ILE A 76 5.21 -18.12 -10.43
CA ILE A 76 3.97 -17.32 -10.31
C ILE A 76 3.63 -16.51 -11.57
N GLY A 77 4.58 -16.41 -12.50
CA GLY A 77 4.46 -15.60 -13.71
C GLY A 77 4.94 -14.16 -13.51
N LYS A 78 5.48 -13.59 -14.60
CA LYS A 78 6.09 -12.25 -14.62
C LYS A 78 5.13 -11.14 -14.21
N GLU A 79 3.87 -11.20 -14.64
CA GLU A 79 2.88 -10.17 -14.31
C GLU A 79 2.49 -10.23 -12.83
N THR A 80 2.17 -11.43 -12.32
CA THR A 80 1.89 -11.62 -10.88
C THR A 80 3.05 -11.13 -10.03
N PHE A 81 4.28 -11.47 -10.41
CA PHE A 81 5.48 -11.01 -9.71
C PHE A 81 5.55 -9.48 -9.69
N ARG A 82 5.34 -8.82 -10.83
CA ARG A 82 5.33 -7.35 -10.92
C ARG A 82 4.24 -6.74 -10.04
N CYS A 83 3.00 -7.22 -10.13
CA CYS A 83 1.90 -6.69 -9.33
C CYS A 83 2.15 -6.82 -7.83
N LEU A 84 2.65 -7.97 -7.35
CA LEU A 84 2.99 -8.16 -5.94
C LEU A 84 4.07 -7.18 -5.48
N HIS A 85 5.09 -6.92 -6.31
CA HIS A 85 6.14 -5.95 -6.02
C HIS A 85 5.62 -4.51 -6.06
N SER A 86 4.74 -4.16 -7.00
CA SER A 86 4.09 -2.85 -7.04
C SER A 86 3.20 -2.62 -5.80
N ILE A 87 2.49 -3.64 -5.31
CA ILE A 87 1.75 -3.53 -4.05
C ILE A 87 2.68 -3.34 -2.86
N ARG A 88 3.77 -4.11 -2.76
CA ARG A 88 4.80 -3.91 -1.72
C ARG A 88 5.29 -2.46 -1.69
N ASP A 89 5.58 -1.92 -2.87
CA ASP A 89 6.03 -0.56 -3.07
C ASP A 89 4.96 0.49 -2.75
N ILE A 90 3.69 0.21 -3.03
CA ILE A 90 2.54 1.05 -2.63
C ILE A 90 2.42 1.09 -1.11
N ILE A 91 2.45 -0.07 -0.45
CA ILE A 91 2.40 -0.19 1.02
C ILE A 91 3.56 0.61 1.64
N ALA A 92 4.74 0.49 1.06
CA ALA A 92 5.92 1.25 1.45
C ALA A 92 5.81 2.76 1.23
N SER A 93 4.82 3.23 0.48
CA SER A 93 4.58 4.65 0.22
C SER A 93 3.42 5.25 1.03
N ILE A 94 2.70 4.44 1.82
CA ILE A 94 1.62 4.93 2.68
C ILE A 94 2.20 5.83 3.77
N GLY A 95 1.51 6.95 4.00
CA GLY A 95 1.91 8.02 4.91
C GLY A 95 2.79 9.10 4.25
N PRO A 96 2.78 10.34 4.76
CA PRO A 96 3.64 11.44 4.34
C PRO A 96 5.07 11.19 4.83
N ARG A 97 5.84 10.40 4.10
CA ARG A 97 7.27 10.20 4.40
C ARG A 97 8.10 11.34 3.83
N ASP A 98 8.93 11.93 4.68
CA ASP A 98 9.97 12.92 4.35
C ASP A 98 9.50 13.96 3.33
N LEU A 99 8.52 14.77 3.72
CA LEU A 99 8.16 15.96 2.95
C LEU A 99 9.34 16.93 2.98
N ARG A 100 10.11 16.94 1.90
CA ARG A 100 11.21 17.89 1.75
C ARG A 100 10.63 19.30 1.80
N GLU A 101 11.17 20.17 2.65
CA GLU A 101 10.86 21.59 2.61
C GLU A 101 11.31 22.14 1.24
N PHE A 102 10.36 22.72 0.50
CA PHE A 102 10.71 23.41 -0.73
C PHE A 102 11.16 24.83 -0.40
N PRO A 103 12.33 25.28 -0.87
CA PRO A 103 12.82 26.62 -0.58
C PRO A 103 11.80 27.67 -1.04
N PRO A 104 11.51 28.72 -0.26
CA PRO A 104 10.55 29.75 -0.65
C PRO A 104 10.92 30.29 -2.04
N VAL A 105 9.93 30.42 -2.93
CA VAL A 105 10.16 30.95 -4.28
C VAL A 105 10.64 32.40 -4.14
N SER A 106 11.83 32.71 -4.66
CA SER A 106 12.15 34.08 -5.06
C SER A 106 11.20 34.44 -6.18
N SER A 107 10.32 35.42 -5.94
CA SER A 107 9.28 35.91 -6.84
C SER A 107 9.86 36.36 -8.21
N GLU A 108 10.17 35.43 -9.10
CA GLU A 108 10.25 35.72 -10.52
C GLU A 108 8.81 35.73 -11.05
N THR A 109 8.30 36.93 -11.19
CA THR A 109 6.90 37.20 -11.51
C THR A 109 6.64 36.88 -12.98
N HIS A 110 6.20 35.65 -13.29
CA HIS A 110 5.33 35.47 -14.45
C HIS A 110 4.00 36.14 -14.14
N ASP A 111 3.79 37.33 -14.68
CA ASP A 111 2.50 38.01 -14.64
C ASP A 111 1.58 37.34 -15.68
N PHE A 112 0.64 36.52 -15.23
CA PHE A 112 -0.33 35.85 -16.09
C PHE A 112 -1.50 36.78 -16.42
N SER A 113 -1.20 38.03 -16.80
CA SER A 113 -2.23 38.97 -17.25
C SER A 113 -2.85 38.56 -18.59
N SER A 114 -2.19 37.66 -19.34
CA SER A 114 -2.65 37.13 -20.63
C SER A 114 -2.19 35.69 -20.86
N SER A 115 -2.89 34.97 -21.73
CA SER A 115 -2.50 33.62 -22.18
C SER A 115 -1.07 33.61 -22.73
N ALA A 116 -0.31 32.56 -22.42
CA ALA A 116 1.11 32.46 -22.73
C ALA A 116 1.48 31.03 -23.11
N ARG A 117 2.48 30.88 -23.99
CA ARG A 117 3.11 29.59 -24.27
C ARG A 117 4.34 29.46 -23.40
N LEU A 118 4.46 28.35 -22.68
CA LEU A 118 5.67 27.97 -21.97
C LEU A 118 6.40 26.90 -22.77
N SER A 119 7.73 26.92 -22.74
CA SER A 119 8.56 25.96 -23.47
C SER A 119 9.80 25.60 -22.66
N GLY A 120 9.94 24.31 -22.42
CA GLY A 120 10.99 23.74 -21.58
C GLY A 120 10.49 23.41 -20.18
N GLU A 121 11.00 22.28 -19.68
CA GLU A 121 10.60 21.68 -18.41
C GLU A 121 10.78 22.61 -17.21
N LEU A 122 11.89 23.36 -17.15
CA LEU A 122 12.17 24.26 -16.03
C LEU A 122 11.15 25.40 -15.92
N GLU A 123 10.75 26.00 -17.05
CA GLU A 123 9.79 27.10 -17.07
C GLU A 123 8.39 26.61 -16.64
N ILE A 124 7.99 25.44 -17.16
CA ILE A 124 6.71 24.80 -16.81
C ILE A 124 6.70 24.42 -15.33
N ASN A 125 7.76 23.78 -14.83
CA ASN A 125 7.88 23.40 -13.43
C ASN A 125 7.85 24.62 -12.49
N ALA A 126 8.56 25.71 -12.84
CA ALA A 126 8.51 26.95 -12.08
C ALA A 126 7.10 27.56 -12.04
N CYS A 127 6.39 27.54 -13.17
CA CYS A 127 5.01 28.00 -13.27
C CYS A 127 4.06 27.13 -12.41
N LEU A 128 4.10 25.81 -12.56
CA LEU A 128 3.30 24.87 -11.78
C LEU A 128 3.53 25.05 -10.27
N ARG A 129 4.81 25.18 -9.88
CA ARG A 129 5.19 25.43 -8.48
C ARG A 129 4.51 26.68 -7.93
N LYS A 130 4.61 27.78 -8.68
CA LYS A 130 4.03 29.08 -8.30
C LYS A 130 2.53 28.96 -8.10
N LEU A 131 1.80 28.38 -9.08
CA LEU A 131 0.35 28.28 -9.01
C LEU A 131 -0.12 27.37 -7.87
N LEU A 132 0.58 26.26 -7.60
CA LEU A 132 0.29 25.39 -6.45
C LEU A 132 0.48 26.14 -5.11
N LEU A 133 1.58 26.88 -4.96
CA LEU A 133 1.84 27.70 -3.78
C LEU A 133 0.79 28.81 -3.60
N GLU A 134 0.38 29.45 -4.70
CA GLU A 134 -0.68 30.46 -4.67
C GLU A 134 -2.03 29.87 -4.23
N GLN A 135 -2.36 28.63 -4.64
CA GLN A 135 -3.56 27.97 -4.11
C GLN A 135 -3.43 27.64 -2.62
N ALA A 136 -2.26 27.14 -2.19
CA ALA A 136 -2.02 26.80 -0.79
C ALA A 136 -2.02 28.03 0.14
N ALA A 137 -1.63 29.21 -0.36
CA ALA A 137 -1.57 30.45 0.41
C ALA A 137 -2.89 31.25 0.45
N GLN A 138 -3.93 30.82 -0.26
CA GLN A 138 -5.22 31.52 -0.27
C GLN A 138 -5.90 31.48 1.11
N LYS A 139 -6.57 32.58 1.47
CA LYS A 139 -7.41 32.65 2.67
C LYS A 139 -8.73 31.90 2.51
N GLU A 140 -9.22 31.82 1.27
CA GLU A 140 -10.35 30.97 0.90
C GLU A 140 -9.82 29.58 0.50
N LYS A 141 -10.67 28.55 0.54
CA LYS A 141 -10.26 27.19 0.15
C LYS A 141 -9.81 27.19 -1.31
N GLY A 142 -8.50 27.07 -1.55
CA GLY A 142 -7.93 26.97 -2.89
C GLY A 142 -8.51 25.77 -3.66
N SER A 143 -8.47 25.83 -5.00
CA SER A 143 -9.10 24.82 -5.86
C SER A 143 -8.17 24.45 -7.00
N VAL A 144 -7.99 23.14 -7.22
CA VAL A 144 -7.26 22.59 -8.37
C VAL A 144 -8.10 21.52 -9.04
N LEU A 145 -8.38 21.68 -10.32
CA LEU A 145 -8.93 20.63 -11.17
C LEU A 145 -7.80 20.04 -11.99
N MET A 146 -7.64 18.72 -11.95
CA MET A 146 -6.53 18.01 -12.58
C MET A 146 -7.08 16.90 -13.47
N LEU A 147 -6.85 16.99 -14.77
CA LEU A 147 -7.11 15.93 -15.73
C LEU A 147 -5.77 15.41 -16.22
N GLY A 148 -5.49 14.12 -16.02
CA GLY A 148 -4.19 13.55 -16.31
C GLY A 148 -3.13 13.94 -15.27
N GLY A 149 -1.85 13.85 -15.65
CA GLY A 149 -0.71 14.23 -14.81
C GLY A 149 -0.21 13.11 -13.88
N GLU A 150 -0.83 11.94 -13.92
CA GLU A 150 -0.40 10.72 -13.23
C GLU A 150 0.97 10.19 -13.69
N GLN A 151 1.51 10.71 -14.80
CA GLN A 151 2.87 10.41 -15.28
C GLN A 151 3.83 11.59 -15.21
N HIS A 152 3.37 12.79 -14.86
CA HIS A 152 4.21 13.99 -14.82
C HIS A 152 5.14 13.96 -13.61
N SER A 153 6.45 13.92 -13.85
CA SER A 153 7.47 13.73 -12.82
C SER A 153 7.42 14.81 -11.73
N PHE A 154 7.39 16.08 -12.14
CA PHE A 154 7.31 17.23 -11.24
C PHE A 154 6.09 17.19 -10.32
N LEU A 155 4.88 17.02 -10.88
CA LEU A 155 3.64 17.02 -10.09
C LEU A 155 3.65 15.94 -8.99
N LYS A 156 4.12 14.74 -9.30
CA LYS A 156 4.24 13.62 -8.34
C LYS A 156 5.07 13.98 -7.12
N GLU A 157 6.15 14.72 -7.32
CA GLU A 157 7.11 15.08 -6.28
C GLU A 157 6.74 16.39 -5.56
N THR A 158 6.04 17.32 -6.23
CA THR A 158 5.77 18.65 -5.66
C THR A 158 4.39 18.81 -5.04
N ILE A 159 3.36 18.09 -5.51
CA ILE A 159 2.02 18.17 -4.91
C ILE A 159 2.03 17.77 -3.43
N PRO A 160 2.58 16.60 -3.02
CA PRO A 160 2.56 16.19 -1.62
C PRO A 160 3.15 17.26 -0.66
N PRO A 161 4.36 17.80 -0.89
CA PRO A 161 4.96 18.76 0.02
C PRO A 161 4.39 20.19 -0.07
N ILE A 162 3.89 20.64 -1.24
CA ILE A 162 3.32 21.99 -1.37
C ILE A 162 1.91 22.07 -0.79
N LEU A 163 1.09 21.04 -1.00
CA LEU A 163 -0.30 21.03 -0.54
C LEU A 163 -0.47 20.36 0.83
N HIS A 164 0.61 19.93 1.47
CA HIS A 164 0.56 19.24 2.75
C HIS A 164 -0.23 20.04 3.80
N ASN A 165 -1.23 19.42 4.42
CA ASN A 165 -2.14 20.01 5.40
C ASN A 165 -2.75 21.36 4.98
N SER A 166 -2.88 21.60 3.67
CA SER A 166 -3.52 22.80 3.14
C SER A 166 -5.02 22.63 2.97
N ASP A 167 -5.76 23.73 2.97
CA ASP A 167 -7.21 23.74 2.73
C ASP A 167 -7.61 23.51 1.26
N VAL A 168 -6.63 23.27 0.37
CA VAL A 168 -6.83 23.15 -1.07
C VAL A 168 -7.68 21.92 -1.41
N GLN A 169 -8.67 22.12 -2.28
CA GLN A 169 -9.50 21.07 -2.83
C GLN A 169 -8.98 20.67 -4.20
N VAL A 170 -8.53 19.41 -4.33
CA VAL A 170 -8.01 18.87 -5.58
C VAL A 170 -9.00 17.83 -6.11
N ARG A 171 -9.62 18.10 -7.25
CA ARG A 171 -10.41 17.10 -8.00
C ARG A 171 -9.56 16.58 -9.14
N HIS A 172 -9.25 15.28 -9.10
CA HIS A 172 -8.34 14.66 -10.05
C HIS A 172 -9.06 13.57 -10.83
N LEU A 173 -8.99 13.63 -12.16
CA LEU A 173 -9.41 12.55 -13.05
C LEU A 173 -8.20 12.03 -13.82
N PHE A 174 -7.87 10.75 -13.66
CA PHE A 174 -6.80 10.09 -14.39
C PHE A 174 -7.31 8.84 -15.12
N ARG A 175 -6.44 8.27 -15.94
CA ARG A 175 -6.75 7.11 -16.77
C ARG A 175 -6.07 5.87 -16.21
N LEU A 176 -6.79 4.75 -16.30
CA LEU A 176 -6.24 3.41 -16.11
C LEU A 176 -6.47 2.61 -17.39
N ASP A 177 -5.54 1.71 -17.70
CA ASP A 177 -5.67 0.83 -18.84
C ASP A 177 -6.73 -0.24 -18.55
N SER A 178 -7.69 -0.39 -19.46
CA SER A 178 -8.52 -1.59 -19.49
C SER A 178 -7.62 -2.79 -19.84
N HIS A 179 -8.04 -4.02 -19.50
CA HIS A 179 -7.28 -5.28 -19.67
C HIS A 179 -6.95 -5.63 -21.13
N THR A 180 -6.21 -4.76 -21.80
CA THR A 180 -5.96 -4.71 -23.25
C THR A 180 -4.64 -5.33 -23.62
N TYR A 181 -3.74 -5.48 -22.66
CA TYR A 181 -2.45 -6.14 -22.82
C TYR A 181 -2.02 -6.83 -21.52
N PRO A 182 -1.11 -7.83 -21.60
CA PRO A 182 -0.76 -8.68 -20.47
C PRO A 182 -0.25 -7.92 -19.23
N GLU A 183 0.40 -6.78 -19.44
CA GLU A 183 1.01 -5.94 -18.38
C GLU A 183 0.13 -4.78 -17.88
N SER A 184 -1.14 -4.74 -18.29
CA SER A 184 -2.05 -3.62 -17.96
C SER A 184 -2.28 -3.45 -16.45
N GLU A 185 -2.28 -4.55 -15.67
CA GLU A 185 -2.53 -4.47 -14.23
C GLU A 185 -1.32 -3.90 -13.48
N SER A 186 -0.12 -4.37 -13.77
CA SER A 186 1.11 -3.83 -13.18
C SER A 186 1.33 -2.37 -13.59
N HIS A 187 1.05 -1.99 -14.84
CA HIS A 187 1.10 -0.60 -15.28
C HIS A 187 0.12 0.31 -14.50
N ASN A 188 -1.10 -0.18 -14.27
CA ASN A 188 -2.09 0.54 -13.47
C ASN A 188 -1.63 0.72 -12.01
N LEU A 189 -1.02 -0.31 -11.41
CA LEU A 189 -0.49 -0.21 -10.05
C LEU A 189 0.66 0.82 -9.95
N GLU A 190 1.57 0.86 -10.93
CA GLU A 190 2.61 1.89 -10.99
C GLU A 190 2.04 3.30 -11.12
N THR A 191 0.93 3.44 -11.86
CA THR A 191 0.19 4.70 -11.99
C THR A 191 -0.47 5.12 -10.68
N LEU A 192 -1.03 4.16 -9.94
CA LEU A 192 -1.71 4.40 -8.66
C LEU A 192 -0.76 4.75 -7.52
N LYS A 193 0.49 4.27 -7.54
CA LYS A 193 1.49 4.50 -6.49
C LYS A 193 1.63 5.98 -6.07
N PRO A 194 1.92 6.93 -6.98
CA PRO A 194 1.98 8.35 -6.59
C PRO A 194 0.62 8.94 -6.20
N ILE A 195 -0.47 8.48 -6.82
CA ILE A 195 -1.83 8.95 -6.56
C ILE A 195 -2.30 8.61 -5.13
N LEU A 196 -1.95 7.43 -4.64
CA LEU A 196 -2.34 6.98 -3.30
C LEU A 196 -1.65 7.81 -2.20
N ARG A 197 -0.43 8.31 -2.43
CA ARG A 197 0.28 9.18 -1.49
C ARG A 197 -0.51 10.45 -1.16
N TYR A 198 -1.25 11.00 -2.13
CA TYR A 198 -2.00 12.25 -1.96
C TYR A 198 -3.11 12.16 -0.91
N PHE A 199 -3.67 10.97 -0.68
CA PHE A 199 -4.67 10.77 0.38
C PHE A 199 -4.11 11.03 1.78
N PHE A 200 -2.80 10.86 1.97
CA PHE A 200 -2.17 10.93 3.28
C PHE A 200 -1.44 12.27 3.50
N CYS A 201 -1.72 13.28 2.66
CA CYS A 201 -1.10 14.61 2.71
C CYS A 201 -2.00 15.68 3.36
N GLY A 202 -3.17 15.33 3.88
CA GLY A 202 -4.02 16.24 4.65
C GLY A 202 -4.68 17.39 3.87
N PHE A 203 -4.73 17.33 2.53
CA PHE A 203 -5.54 18.25 1.71
C PHE A 203 -6.78 17.55 1.15
N GLY A 204 -7.75 18.33 0.65
CA GLY A 204 -9.02 17.83 0.13
C GLY A 204 -8.89 17.11 -1.21
N TYR A 205 -8.34 15.89 -1.22
CA TYR A 205 -8.10 15.12 -2.44
C TYR A 205 -9.29 14.24 -2.84
N HIS A 206 -9.77 14.45 -4.06
CA HIS A 206 -10.93 13.75 -4.63
C HIS A 206 -10.57 13.11 -5.99
N PRO A 207 -9.94 11.93 -5.99
CA PRO A 207 -9.59 11.24 -7.22
C PRO A 207 -10.74 10.40 -7.77
N LYS A 208 -10.86 10.47 -9.08
CA LYS A 208 -11.63 9.56 -9.91
C LYS A 208 -10.77 9.00 -11.03
N TYR A 209 -11.18 7.85 -11.55
CA TYR A 209 -10.52 7.23 -12.69
C TYR A 209 -11.53 6.81 -13.76
N ILE A 210 -11.04 6.67 -14.98
CA ILE A 210 -11.74 6.02 -16.09
C ILE A 210 -10.84 4.94 -16.69
N TYR A 211 -11.45 3.84 -17.12
CA TYR A 211 -10.76 2.82 -17.88
C TYR A 211 -10.75 3.20 -19.36
N THR A 212 -9.56 3.25 -19.95
CA THR A 212 -9.35 3.53 -21.37
C THR A 212 -8.71 2.34 -22.06
N TYR A 213 -9.10 2.08 -23.31
CA TYR A 213 -8.43 1.07 -24.11
C TYR A 213 -7.09 1.64 -24.59
N ASN A 214 -6.00 0.90 -24.42
CA ASN A 214 -4.65 1.32 -24.84
C ASN A 214 -4.45 1.23 -26.37
N ASP A 215 -5.53 1.34 -27.14
CA ASP A 215 -5.41 1.55 -28.57
C ASP A 215 -4.78 2.93 -28.73
N SER A 216 -3.52 2.93 -29.16
CA SER A 216 -2.73 4.11 -29.51
C SER A 216 -3.48 5.23 -30.26
N TYR A 217 -4.65 4.94 -30.84
CA TYR A 217 -5.56 5.91 -31.42
C TYR A 217 -6.16 6.88 -30.38
N ASP A 218 -6.62 6.43 -29.20
CA ASP A 218 -7.32 7.28 -28.23
C ASP A 218 -6.37 8.30 -27.56
N ARG A 219 -5.15 7.86 -27.21
CA ARG A 219 -4.10 8.76 -26.68
C ARG A 219 -3.55 9.74 -27.74
N ARG A 220 -3.62 9.41 -29.04
CA ARG A 220 -3.18 10.29 -30.15
C ARG A 220 -4.22 11.33 -30.57
N ILE A 221 -5.46 11.25 -30.06
CA ILE A 221 -6.55 12.19 -30.39
C ILE A 221 -6.68 13.30 -29.33
N THR A 222 -6.14 13.12 -28.13
CA THR A 222 -6.14 14.17 -27.11
C THR A 222 -5.02 15.17 -27.38
N ILE A 223 -5.39 16.45 -27.57
CA ILE A 223 -4.44 17.54 -27.86
C ILE A 223 -3.47 17.78 -26.69
N PHE A 224 -3.90 17.46 -25.45
CA PHE A 224 -3.14 17.67 -24.22
C PHE A 224 -3.12 16.38 -23.37
N ASP A 225 -1.97 16.09 -22.77
CA ASP A 225 -1.77 14.96 -21.85
C ASP A 225 -2.28 15.30 -20.45
N THR A 226 -2.06 16.55 -20.03
CA THR A 226 -2.44 17.04 -18.70
C THR A 226 -3.12 18.41 -18.83
N LEU A 227 -4.21 18.61 -18.08
CA LEU A 227 -4.88 19.89 -17.94
C LEU A 227 -5.07 20.18 -16.45
N LEU A 228 -4.58 21.33 -16.01
CA LEU A 228 -4.72 21.82 -14.64
C LEU A 228 -5.48 23.14 -14.65
N ILE A 229 -6.44 23.31 -13.76
CA ILE A 229 -7.20 24.56 -13.59
C ILE A 229 -7.07 25.00 -12.13
N PHE A 230 -6.53 26.19 -11.91
CA PHE A 230 -6.21 26.74 -10.60
C PHE A 230 -7.18 27.86 -10.25
N GLY A 231 -7.90 27.71 -9.14
CA GLY A 231 -8.78 28.72 -8.55
C GLY A 231 -9.85 29.27 -9.49
N HIS A 232 -10.25 28.51 -10.52
CA HIS A 232 -11.18 28.93 -11.58
C HIS A 232 -10.72 30.17 -12.37
N LYS A 233 -9.39 30.41 -12.44
CA LYS A 233 -8.79 31.64 -12.98
C LYS A 233 -7.66 31.43 -13.98
N ILE A 234 -6.93 30.32 -13.87
CA ILE A 234 -5.82 30.01 -14.76
C ILE A 234 -5.91 28.54 -15.11
N ALA A 235 -5.84 28.22 -16.40
CA ALA A 235 -5.68 26.85 -16.86
C ALA A 235 -4.30 26.66 -17.51
N ILE A 236 -3.69 25.51 -17.28
CA ILE A 236 -2.46 25.07 -17.95
C ILE A 236 -2.75 23.76 -18.64
N ALA A 237 -2.63 23.76 -19.96
CA ALA A 237 -2.75 22.58 -20.80
C ALA A 237 -1.36 22.17 -21.30
N MET A 238 -0.95 20.94 -21.04
CA MET A 238 0.42 20.44 -21.26
C MET A 238 0.42 19.23 -22.18
N THR A 239 1.47 19.13 -23.00
CA THR A 239 1.79 17.96 -23.83
C THR A 239 3.24 17.59 -23.51
N GLY A 240 3.47 16.39 -22.97
CA GLY A 240 4.74 16.03 -22.37
C GLY A 240 5.11 16.93 -21.18
N GLU A 241 6.41 17.13 -20.97
CA GLU A 241 6.96 17.95 -19.88
C GLU A 241 7.58 19.27 -20.38
N ASP A 242 7.61 19.54 -21.68
CA ASP A 242 8.32 20.67 -22.28
C ASP A 242 7.44 21.62 -23.11
N HIS A 243 6.15 21.32 -23.26
CA HIS A 243 5.21 22.17 -23.98
C HIS A 243 3.94 22.41 -23.16
N ALA A 244 3.65 23.70 -22.89
CA ALA A 244 2.43 24.09 -22.20
C ALA A 244 1.82 25.38 -22.75
N LEU A 245 0.49 25.47 -22.63
CA LEU A 245 -0.29 26.66 -22.89
C LEU A 245 -0.98 27.10 -21.60
N VAL A 246 -0.69 28.32 -21.16
CA VAL A 246 -1.37 29.01 -20.07
C VAL A 246 -2.52 29.81 -20.64
N LEU A 247 -3.70 29.64 -20.06
CA LEU A 247 -4.95 30.28 -20.46
C LEU A 247 -5.52 31.07 -19.28
N THR A 248 -5.91 32.32 -19.54
CA THR A 248 -6.40 33.23 -18.50
C THR A 248 -7.73 33.88 -18.85
N SER A 249 -8.26 33.64 -20.05
CA SER A 249 -9.59 34.13 -20.44
C SER A 249 -10.70 33.39 -19.67
N PRO A 250 -11.65 34.10 -19.04
CA PRO A 250 -12.78 33.48 -18.36
C PRO A 250 -13.58 32.50 -19.23
N ASP A 251 -13.77 32.82 -20.52
CA ASP A 251 -14.52 31.97 -21.45
C ASP A 251 -13.77 30.66 -21.76
N GLU A 252 -12.44 30.73 -21.91
CA GLU A 252 -11.59 29.55 -22.13
C GLU A 252 -11.60 28.64 -20.91
N ILE A 253 -11.47 29.23 -19.72
CA ILE A 253 -11.50 28.50 -18.45
C ILE A 253 -12.86 27.83 -18.27
N ALA A 254 -13.97 28.55 -18.47
CA ALA A 254 -15.31 28.00 -18.35
C ALA A 254 -15.54 26.82 -19.31
N PHE A 255 -15.02 26.89 -20.55
CA PHE A 255 -15.07 25.79 -21.50
C PHE A 255 -14.35 24.53 -20.98
N PHE A 256 -13.11 24.69 -20.52
CA PHE A 256 -12.33 23.57 -19.99
C PHE A 256 -12.90 23.01 -18.69
N GLU A 257 -13.47 23.85 -17.84
CA GLU A 257 -14.17 23.43 -16.62
C GLU A 257 -15.41 22.62 -16.93
N ALA A 258 -16.25 23.07 -17.86
CA ALA A 258 -17.42 22.31 -18.29
C ALA A 258 -17.01 20.92 -18.81
N ARG A 259 -15.98 20.87 -19.66
CA ARG A 259 -15.46 19.60 -20.18
C ARG A 259 -14.90 18.71 -19.07
N PHE A 260 -14.18 19.29 -18.11
CA PHE A 260 -13.68 18.58 -16.94
C PHE A 260 -14.83 18.00 -16.12
N GLN A 261 -15.89 18.78 -15.83
CA GLN A 261 -17.04 18.31 -15.06
C GLN A 261 -17.72 17.11 -15.72
N ASP A 262 -17.95 17.16 -17.04
CA ASP A 262 -18.56 16.05 -17.79
C ASP A 262 -17.76 14.75 -17.63
N LEU A 263 -16.44 14.85 -17.81
CA LEU A 263 -15.54 13.70 -17.66
C LEU A 263 -15.50 13.21 -16.21
N TYR A 264 -15.33 14.12 -15.26
CA TYR A 264 -15.24 13.80 -13.83
C TYR A 264 -16.52 13.16 -13.30
N ASN A 265 -17.69 13.57 -13.79
CA ASN A 265 -18.98 12.97 -13.43
C ASN A 265 -19.12 11.54 -13.95
N SER A 266 -18.53 11.23 -15.10
CA SER A 266 -18.48 9.85 -15.64
C SER A 266 -17.45 8.94 -14.95
N GLY A 267 -16.49 9.52 -14.23
CA GLY A 267 -15.41 8.78 -13.57
C GLY A 267 -15.86 8.01 -12.33
N GLN A 268 -15.16 6.92 -12.04
CA GLN A 268 -15.35 6.08 -10.86
C GLN A 268 -14.49 6.58 -9.70
N THR A 269 -15.03 6.56 -8.49
CA THR A 269 -14.29 6.93 -7.27
C THR A 269 -13.21 5.89 -6.97
N LEU A 270 -11.98 6.34 -6.67
CA LEU A 270 -10.87 5.43 -6.35
C LEU A 270 -10.98 4.83 -4.93
N MET A 271 -11.18 5.69 -3.94
CA MET A 271 -11.39 5.31 -2.54
C MET A 271 -12.46 6.20 -1.90
N THR A 272 -13.17 5.68 -0.92
CA THR A 272 -14.18 6.42 -0.17
C THR A 272 -13.73 6.59 1.26
N SER A 273 -13.63 7.85 1.73
CA SER A 273 -13.35 8.15 3.14
C SER A 273 -14.43 7.58 4.04
N ILE A 274 -14.00 7.09 5.20
CA ILE A 274 -14.85 6.63 6.29
C ILE A 274 -14.51 7.48 7.50
N SER A 275 -15.52 8.09 8.09
CA SER A 275 -15.35 9.02 9.21
C SER A 275 -15.58 8.30 10.55
N GLY A 276 -14.59 8.37 11.42
CA GLY A 276 -14.69 7.92 12.81
C GLY A 276 -14.78 6.40 12.97
N LEU A 277 -14.62 5.96 14.23
CA LEU A 277 -14.62 4.54 14.59
C LEU A 277 -15.96 3.83 14.29
N MET A 278 -17.08 4.48 14.60
CA MET A 278 -18.40 3.90 14.32
C MET A 278 -18.64 3.75 12.81
N GLY A 279 -18.20 4.71 12.01
CA GLY A 279 -18.23 4.61 10.55
C GLY A 279 -17.40 3.43 10.04
N LEU A 280 -16.21 3.22 10.61
CA LEU A 280 -15.33 2.10 10.28
C LEU A 280 -15.95 0.75 10.67
N GLN A 281 -16.48 0.64 11.89
CA GLN A 281 -17.16 -0.56 12.36
C GLN A 281 -18.36 -0.91 11.47
N ASN A 282 -19.19 0.07 11.10
CA ASN A 282 -20.30 -0.12 10.17
C ASN A 282 -19.82 -0.57 8.78
N ALA A 283 -18.76 0.05 8.26
CA ALA A 283 -18.20 -0.32 6.95
C ALA A 283 -17.66 -1.75 6.92
N PHE A 284 -17.06 -2.23 8.03
CA PHE A 284 -16.68 -3.62 8.18
C PHE A 284 -17.90 -4.55 8.19
N MET A 285 -18.90 -4.26 9.03
CA MET A 285 -20.10 -5.10 9.11
C MET A 285 -20.84 -5.19 7.77
N ASP A 286 -20.95 -4.07 7.04
CA ASP A 286 -21.53 -4.03 5.70
C ASP A 286 -20.75 -4.89 4.70
N ALA A 287 -19.42 -4.84 4.76
CA ALA A 287 -18.58 -5.69 3.93
C ALA A 287 -18.75 -7.17 4.27
N GLU A 288 -18.71 -7.52 5.56
CA GLU A 288 -18.86 -8.88 6.08
C GLU A 288 -20.24 -9.48 5.74
N ALA A 289 -21.30 -8.67 5.69
CA ALA A 289 -22.63 -9.11 5.26
C ALA A 289 -22.65 -9.58 3.79
N THR A 290 -21.73 -9.10 2.95
CA THR A 290 -21.68 -9.41 1.52
C THR A 290 -20.67 -10.51 1.16
N VAL A 291 -19.72 -10.81 2.05
CA VAL A 291 -18.62 -11.76 1.81
C VAL A 291 -18.85 -13.01 2.65
N LYS A 292 -18.74 -14.21 2.06
CA LYS A 292 -18.86 -15.49 2.77
C LYS A 292 -17.58 -16.31 2.65
N ASN A 293 -17.24 -17.05 3.70
CA ASN A 293 -16.10 -17.99 3.74
C ASN A 293 -14.79 -17.35 3.29
N TYR A 294 -14.43 -16.22 3.90
CA TYR A 294 -13.23 -15.48 3.54
C TYR A 294 -12.10 -15.68 4.56
N THR A 295 -10.88 -15.35 4.14
CA THR A 295 -9.77 -15.16 5.08
C THR A 295 -9.59 -13.67 5.26
N TYR A 296 -9.69 -13.23 6.51
CA TYR A 296 -9.37 -11.87 6.90
C TYR A 296 -7.85 -11.73 6.99
N TYR A 297 -7.29 -10.83 6.20
CA TYR A 297 -5.89 -10.46 6.32
C TYR A 297 -5.80 -9.06 6.90
N SER A 298 -4.87 -8.87 7.83
CA SER A 298 -4.56 -7.54 8.35
C SER A 298 -3.06 -7.35 8.38
N LEU A 299 -2.63 -6.21 7.84
CA LEU A 299 -1.26 -5.74 7.89
C LEU A 299 -1.27 -4.44 8.67
N GLU A 300 -0.66 -4.49 9.83
CA GLU A 300 -0.64 -3.39 10.76
C GLU A 300 0.80 -3.14 11.19
N ASN A 301 1.16 -1.88 11.48
CA ASN A 301 2.32 -1.63 12.35
C ASN A 301 1.94 -1.81 13.83
N SER A 302 1.16 -2.86 14.11
CA SER A 302 0.65 -3.33 15.39
C SER A 302 0.38 -4.84 15.30
N PHE A 303 0.21 -5.53 16.43
CA PHE A 303 -0.03 -6.99 16.41
C PHE A 303 -1.48 -7.35 16.75
N CYS A 304 -2.42 -6.43 16.48
CA CYS A 304 -3.83 -6.52 16.87
C CYS A 304 -4.00 -6.91 18.35
N SER A 305 -3.51 -6.08 19.27
CA SER A 305 -3.51 -6.37 20.72
C SER A 305 -4.92 -6.61 21.28
N LEU A 306 -5.93 -5.97 20.70
CA LEU A 306 -7.34 -6.11 21.05
C LEU A 306 -7.84 -7.57 21.02
N SER A 307 -7.30 -8.39 20.11
CA SER A 307 -7.65 -9.82 20.00
C SER A 307 -7.21 -10.64 21.22
N PHE A 308 -6.34 -10.10 22.06
CA PHE A 308 -5.83 -10.74 23.26
C PHE A 308 -6.47 -10.22 24.54
N LEU A 309 -7.38 -9.25 24.47
CA LEU A 309 -8.06 -8.74 25.65
C LEU A 309 -9.29 -9.59 26.01
N SER A 310 -9.54 -9.77 27.31
CA SER A 310 -10.83 -10.28 27.77
C SER A 310 -11.85 -9.14 27.78
N LYS A 311 -13.14 -9.48 27.74
CA LYS A 311 -14.23 -8.51 27.91
C LYS A 311 -13.98 -7.65 29.16
N ASP A 312 -13.66 -8.27 30.29
CA ASP A 312 -13.42 -7.58 31.56
C ASP A 312 -12.23 -6.60 31.52
N MET A 313 -11.12 -6.97 30.86
CA MET A 313 -9.98 -6.05 30.70
C MET A 313 -10.38 -4.85 29.83
N LEU A 314 -11.04 -5.09 28.70
CA LEU A 314 -11.50 -4.01 27.82
C LEU A 314 -12.45 -3.07 28.58
N PHE A 315 -13.41 -3.61 29.33
CA PHE A 315 -14.33 -2.84 30.17
C PHE A 315 -13.62 -2.04 31.28
N ALA A 316 -12.54 -2.56 31.86
CA ALA A 316 -11.80 -1.89 32.92
C ALA A 316 -11.03 -0.66 32.40
N HIS A 317 -10.58 -0.70 31.15
CA HIS A 317 -9.81 0.39 30.54
C HIS A 317 -10.64 1.48 29.89
N LEU A 318 -11.95 1.28 29.68
CA LEU A 318 -12.82 2.32 29.11
C LEU A 318 -12.86 3.58 30.00
N ALA A 319 -12.37 4.70 29.44
CA ALA A 319 -12.36 6.00 30.09
C ALA A 319 -13.69 6.74 29.90
N VAL A 320 -14.36 6.51 28.76
CA VAL A 320 -15.67 7.08 28.42
C VAL A 320 -16.74 6.00 28.49
N ARG A 321 -17.90 6.34 29.05
CA ARG A 321 -19.06 5.43 29.22
C ARG A 321 -20.36 6.16 28.87
N ASP A 322 -20.44 6.59 27.62
CA ASP A 322 -21.67 7.09 27.02
C ASP A 322 -22.32 6.00 26.15
N GLU A 323 -23.54 6.29 25.68
CA GLU A 323 -24.33 5.36 24.85
C GLU A 323 -23.59 4.97 23.56
N GLU A 324 -22.85 5.91 22.95
CA GLU A 324 -22.08 5.66 21.74
C GLU A 324 -20.91 4.69 21.99
N THR A 325 -20.16 4.90 23.07
CA THR A 325 -19.02 4.04 23.44
C THR A 325 -19.50 2.64 23.85
N GLU A 326 -20.62 2.55 24.57
CA GLU A 326 -21.21 1.25 24.92
C GLU A 326 -21.72 0.50 23.68
N GLN A 327 -22.32 1.20 22.72
CA GLN A 327 -22.75 0.62 21.45
C GLN A 327 -21.56 0.14 20.61
N LEU A 328 -20.50 0.95 20.50
CA LEU A 328 -19.26 0.58 19.82
C LEU A 328 -18.65 -0.69 20.41
N LEU A 329 -18.60 -0.78 21.74
CA LEU A 329 -18.11 -1.96 22.43
C LEU A 329 -18.98 -3.19 22.17
N ALA A 330 -20.31 -3.05 22.23
CA ALA A 330 -21.23 -4.14 21.93
C ALA A 330 -21.04 -4.66 20.50
N ASP A 331 -20.88 -3.75 19.53
CA ASP A 331 -20.63 -4.08 18.13
C ASP A 331 -19.26 -4.74 17.92
N PHE A 332 -18.22 -4.26 18.61
CA PHE A 332 -16.89 -4.87 18.60
C PHE A 332 -16.93 -6.29 19.14
N LEU A 333 -17.59 -6.52 20.28
CA LEU A 333 -17.70 -7.86 20.88
C LEU A 333 -18.48 -8.81 19.97
N ARG A 334 -19.59 -8.35 19.38
CA ARG A 334 -20.38 -9.14 18.41
C ARG A 334 -19.53 -9.51 17.19
N ARG A 335 -18.80 -8.55 16.63
CA ARG A 335 -17.91 -8.80 15.48
C ARG A 335 -16.78 -9.74 15.86
N SER A 336 -16.18 -9.58 17.04
CA SER A 336 -15.13 -10.50 17.54
C SER A 336 -15.64 -11.93 17.64
N GLU A 337 -16.87 -12.15 18.09
CA GLU A 337 -17.50 -13.48 18.14
C GLU A 337 -17.70 -14.05 16.74
N TYR A 338 -18.22 -13.26 15.80
CA TYR A 338 -18.36 -13.64 14.39
C TYR A 338 -17.02 -14.02 13.75
N LEU A 339 -15.97 -13.25 14.04
CA LEU A 339 -14.62 -13.46 13.52
C LEU A 339 -13.94 -14.73 14.07
N LEU A 340 -14.42 -15.35 15.15
CA LEU A 340 -13.91 -16.64 15.62
C LEU A 340 -14.14 -17.77 14.60
N GLU A 341 -15.19 -17.65 13.79
CA GLU A 341 -15.55 -18.63 12.76
C GLU A 341 -14.78 -18.44 11.46
N GLN A 342 -14.16 -17.27 11.26
CA GLN A 342 -13.40 -16.95 10.04
C GLN A 342 -11.91 -17.24 10.22
N LYS A 343 -11.23 -17.59 9.13
CA LYS A 343 -9.76 -17.64 9.13
C LYS A 343 -9.24 -16.21 9.18
N ARG A 344 -8.31 -15.94 10.08
CA ARG A 344 -7.65 -14.63 10.24
C ARG A 344 -6.15 -14.78 10.20
N VAL A 345 -5.49 -13.85 9.53
CA VAL A 345 -4.04 -13.80 9.38
C VAL A 345 -3.58 -12.37 9.62
N PHE A 346 -2.74 -12.19 10.64
CA PHE A 346 -2.22 -10.90 11.04
C PHE A 346 -0.72 -10.82 10.75
N TYR A 347 -0.29 -9.70 10.22
CA TYR A 347 1.10 -9.39 9.94
C TYR A 347 1.54 -8.19 10.76
N TYR A 348 2.67 -8.31 11.46
CA TYR A 348 3.16 -7.31 12.40
C TYR A 348 4.69 -7.20 12.36
N THR A 349 5.25 -6.15 12.98
CA THR A 349 6.69 -5.85 13.00
C THR A 349 7.26 -5.99 14.42
N LYS A 350 8.59 -6.07 14.54
CA LYS A 350 9.24 -6.03 15.86
C LYS A 350 9.03 -4.69 16.56
N ASP A 351 9.07 -3.60 15.80
CA ASP A 351 8.88 -2.25 16.31
C ASP A 351 7.48 -2.08 16.90
N SER A 352 6.47 -2.72 16.32
CA SER A 352 5.12 -2.66 16.87
C SER A 352 4.97 -3.34 18.23
N VAL A 353 5.64 -4.48 18.43
CA VAL A 353 5.70 -5.16 19.73
C VAL A 353 6.38 -4.28 20.78
N ARG A 354 7.52 -3.69 20.43
CA ARG A 354 8.28 -2.82 21.34
C ARG A 354 7.53 -1.55 21.70
N GLN A 355 6.86 -0.94 20.72
CA GLN A 355 6.04 0.25 20.94
C GLN A 355 4.90 -0.05 21.93
N PHE A 356 4.17 -1.15 21.73
CA PHE A 356 3.11 -1.57 22.65
C PHE A 356 3.63 -1.85 24.07
N LEU A 357 4.79 -2.50 24.21
CA LEU A 357 5.40 -2.72 25.53
C LEU A 357 5.73 -1.38 26.21
N ALA A 358 6.23 -0.41 25.45
CA ALA A 358 6.61 0.90 25.97
C ALA A 358 5.40 1.74 26.44
N ASP A 359 4.33 1.83 25.64
CA ASP A 359 3.22 2.75 25.91
C ASP A 359 1.91 2.09 26.37
N GLY A 360 1.70 0.80 26.11
CA GLY A 360 0.47 0.07 26.43
C GLY A 360 -0.76 0.53 25.66
N LYS A 361 -0.58 1.24 24.53
CA LYS A 361 -1.67 1.78 23.72
C LYS A 361 -2.33 0.66 22.89
N LEU A 362 -3.65 0.71 22.85
CA LEU A 362 -4.50 -0.10 21.98
C LEU A 362 -4.64 0.59 20.62
N GLU A 363 -4.56 -0.22 19.58
CA GLU A 363 -4.33 0.28 18.24
C GLU A 363 -5.65 0.74 17.61
N TYR A 364 -5.61 1.81 16.83
CA TYR A 364 -6.77 2.40 16.14
C TYR A 364 -7.84 3.03 17.06
N LEU A 365 -7.70 2.90 18.37
CA LEU A 365 -8.59 3.54 19.34
C LEU A 365 -8.07 4.96 19.68
N PRO A 366 -8.92 6.00 19.58
CA PRO A 366 -8.62 7.31 20.13
C PRO A 366 -8.23 7.21 21.60
N GLN A 367 -7.16 7.89 21.99
CA GLN A 367 -6.60 7.82 23.35
C GLN A 367 -7.58 8.33 24.41
N ASP A 368 -8.54 9.17 24.03
CA ASP A 368 -9.56 9.67 24.95
C ASP A 368 -10.59 8.60 25.34
N LEU A 369 -10.71 7.49 24.60
CA LEU A 369 -11.68 6.43 24.88
C LEU A 369 -11.22 5.44 25.95
N TYR A 370 -9.92 5.33 26.20
CA TYR A 370 -9.38 4.30 27.08
C TYR A 370 -8.12 4.74 27.84
N THR A 371 -7.84 4.05 28.93
CA THR A 371 -6.56 4.17 29.64
C THR A 371 -5.59 3.10 29.12
N PRO A 372 -4.32 3.44 28.84
CA PRO A 372 -3.32 2.45 28.42
C PRO A 372 -3.18 1.30 29.40
N LEU A 373 -2.84 0.12 28.88
CA LEU A 373 -2.65 -1.10 29.68
C LEU A 373 -1.51 -0.91 30.67
N ASN A 374 -1.64 -1.50 31.86
CA ASN A 374 -0.55 -1.51 32.83
C ASN A 374 0.54 -2.54 32.45
N PRO A 375 1.76 -2.46 33.00
CA PRO A 375 2.85 -3.36 32.62
C PRO A 375 2.52 -4.87 32.75
N GLN A 376 1.75 -5.27 33.75
CA GLN A 376 1.37 -6.68 33.93
C GLN A 376 0.43 -7.16 32.83
N GLU A 377 -0.50 -6.30 32.40
CA GLU A 377 -1.42 -6.57 31.29
C GLU A 377 -0.71 -6.61 29.95
N ARG A 378 0.25 -5.70 29.71
CA ARG A 378 1.10 -5.72 28.50
C ARG A 378 1.85 -7.04 28.38
N LEU A 379 2.45 -7.49 29.49
CA LEU A 379 3.15 -8.77 29.55
C LEU A 379 2.21 -9.97 29.31
N LEU A 380 1.00 -9.91 29.87
CA LEU A 380 -0.03 -10.93 29.65
C LEU A 380 -0.44 -11.00 28.18
N VAL A 381 -0.66 -9.87 27.52
CA VAL A 381 -0.98 -9.79 26.09
C VAL A 381 0.15 -10.41 25.26
N LEU A 382 1.41 -10.07 25.55
CA LEU A 382 2.55 -10.61 24.81
C LEU A 382 2.72 -12.12 25.02
N ARG A 383 2.50 -12.63 26.23
CA ARG A 383 2.47 -14.08 26.50
C ARG A 383 1.35 -14.79 25.75
N ARG A 384 0.18 -14.15 25.58
CA ARG A 384 -0.92 -14.69 24.78
C ARG A 384 -0.56 -14.72 23.30
N LEU A 385 0.12 -13.69 22.78
CA LEU A 385 0.66 -13.70 21.42
C LEU A 385 1.65 -14.85 21.23
N LEU A 386 2.66 -14.99 22.10
CA LEU A 386 3.63 -16.09 22.04
C LEU A 386 2.94 -17.46 22.07
N ASN A 387 1.94 -17.62 22.93
CA ASN A 387 1.16 -18.87 22.99
C ASN A 387 0.45 -19.17 21.65
N ARG A 388 -0.11 -18.15 20.97
CA ARG A 388 -0.71 -18.33 19.64
C ARG A 388 0.31 -18.67 18.56
N CYS A 389 1.49 -18.07 18.62
CA CYS A 389 2.55 -18.33 17.63
C CYS A 389 3.10 -19.77 17.77
N THR A 390 3.23 -20.26 19.00
CA THR A 390 3.74 -21.61 19.30
C THR A 390 2.67 -22.70 19.21
N HIS A 391 1.39 -22.34 19.35
CA HIS A 391 0.25 -23.24 19.27
C HIS A 391 -0.79 -22.69 18.29
N PRO A 392 -0.47 -22.64 16.98
CA PRO A 392 -1.34 -22.04 15.97
C PRO A 392 -2.67 -22.79 15.90
N THR A 393 -3.75 -22.04 15.80
CA THR A 393 -5.09 -22.60 15.57
C THR A 393 -5.39 -22.55 14.07
N ARG A 394 -6.29 -23.43 13.59
CA ARG A 394 -6.66 -23.46 12.16
C ARG A 394 -7.19 -22.12 11.62
N ASN A 395 -7.76 -21.28 12.49
CA ASN A 395 -8.48 -20.08 12.10
C ASN A 395 -7.76 -18.77 12.48
N LEU A 396 -6.56 -18.83 13.06
CA LEU A 396 -5.85 -17.63 13.51
C LEU A 396 -4.34 -17.83 13.41
N GLU A 397 -3.71 -16.98 12.61
CA GLU A 397 -2.27 -16.97 12.34
C GLU A 397 -1.69 -15.57 12.57
N TYR A 398 -0.46 -15.52 13.08
CA TYR A 398 0.31 -14.29 13.30
C TYR A 398 1.70 -14.49 12.71
N HIS A 399 2.11 -13.59 11.82
CA HIS A 399 3.40 -13.66 11.13
C HIS A 399 4.18 -12.36 11.33
N LEU A 400 5.42 -12.50 11.80
CA LEU A 400 6.35 -11.40 12.03
C LEU A 400 7.10 -11.09 10.73
N ILE A 401 7.02 -9.85 10.27
CA ILE A 401 7.68 -9.37 9.05
C ILE A 401 9.17 -9.21 9.30
N LEU A 402 10.00 -9.60 8.33
CA LEU A 402 11.45 -9.40 8.39
C LEU A 402 11.81 -7.92 8.46
N ASP A 403 12.82 -7.62 9.28
CA ASP A 403 13.37 -6.28 9.37
C ASP A 403 13.79 -5.78 7.97
N ASN A 404 13.30 -4.61 7.57
CA ASN A 404 13.56 -3.98 6.25
C ASN A 404 12.99 -4.70 5.02
N ALA A 405 12.12 -5.72 5.14
CA ALA A 405 11.50 -6.35 3.96
C ALA A 405 10.76 -5.35 3.08
N PHE A 406 9.97 -4.50 3.73
CA PHE A 406 9.40 -3.29 3.17
C PHE A 406 9.01 -2.38 4.34
N PRO A 407 9.28 -1.07 4.26
CA PRO A 407 9.00 -0.19 5.37
C PRO A 407 7.50 0.06 5.47
N ILE A 408 6.85 -0.26 6.60
CA ILE A 408 5.44 0.07 6.86
C ILE A 408 5.42 1.31 7.74
N HIS A 409 4.56 2.27 7.43
CA HIS A 409 4.49 3.47 8.25
C HIS A 409 3.88 3.11 9.61
N PRO A 410 4.41 3.61 10.75
CA PRO A 410 3.94 3.19 12.06
C PRO A 410 2.45 3.40 12.35
N ASN A 411 1.88 4.36 11.64
CA ASN A 411 0.48 4.76 11.75
C ASN A 411 -0.45 4.11 10.70
N ALA A 412 0.07 3.25 9.82
CA ALA A 412 -0.68 2.69 8.71
C ALA A 412 -1.30 1.32 9.03
N MET A 413 -2.48 1.09 8.46
CA MET A 413 -3.27 -0.13 8.58
C MET A 413 -3.79 -0.54 7.21
N ILE A 414 -3.78 -1.84 6.91
CA ILE A 414 -4.45 -2.40 5.75
C ILE A 414 -5.23 -3.63 6.17
N ASP A 415 -6.55 -3.60 5.98
CA ASP A 415 -7.41 -4.75 6.22
C ASP A 415 -8.02 -5.23 4.91
N ALA A 416 -7.91 -6.54 4.65
CA ALA A 416 -8.45 -7.17 3.47
C ALA A 416 -9.38 -8.32 3.83
N LEU A 417 -10.67 -8.13 3.53
CA LEU A 417 -11.71 -9.14 3.78
C LEU A 417 -11.91 -10.00 2.53
N SER A 418 -11.73 -9.43 1.33
CA SER A 418 -11.90 -10.17 0.08
C SER A 418 -11.18 -9.47 -1.06
N LYS A 419 -11.27 -10.01 -2.28
CA LYS A 419 -10.73 -9.35 -3.48
C LYS A 419 -11.43 -8.02 -3.84
N SER A 420 -12.53 -7.67 -3.16
CA SER A 420 -13.32 -6.47 -3.45
C SER A 420 -13.67 -5.62 -2.22
N ALA A 421 -13.25 -6.04 -1.02
CA ALA A 421 -13.63 -5.38 0.23
C ALA A 421 -12.42 -5.18 1.13
N ASN A 422 -11.66 -4.13 0.84
CA ASN A 422 -10.41 -3.79 1.53
C ASN A 422 -10.41 -2.34 2.00
N PHE A 423 -9.68 -2.10 3.07
CA PHE A 423 -9.60 -0.84 3.79
C PHE A 423 -8.14 -0.45 4.02
N VAL A 424 -7.85 0.84 3.97
CA VAL A 424 -6.56 1.41 4.32
C VAL A 424 -6.79 2.50 5.36
N GLY A 425 -6.10 2.42 6.48
CA GLY A 425 -6.13 3.39 7.57
C GLY A 425 -4.78 4.07 7.76
N TYR A 426 -4.80 5.31 8.24
CA TYR A 426 -3.61 6.08 8.56
C TYR A 426 -3.92 7.11 9.67
N TYR A 427 -3.13 7.13 10.75
CA TYR A 427 -3.14 8.29 11.66
C TYR A 427 -2.36 9.44 11.06
N ASN A 428 -3.05 10.55 10.81
CA ASN A 428 -2.44 11.78 10.35
C ASN A 428 -1.65 12.48 11.47
N ASN A 429 -0.99 13.58 11.13
CA ASN A 429 -0.09 14.28 12.04
C ASN A 429 -0.81 14.96 13.22
N ASP A 430 -2.15 15.06 13.16
CA ASP A 430 -3.00 15.60 14.23
C ASP A 430 -3.59 14.47 15.11
N ASP A 431 -3.01 13.26 15.04
CA ASP A 431 -3.51 12.04 15.70
C ASP A 431 -4.96 11.66 15.32
N VAL A 432 -5.45 12.16 14.17
CA VAL A 432 -6.76 11.76 13.64
C VAL A 432 -6.60 10.55 12.75
N PHE A 433 -7.33 9.48 13.07
CA PHE A 433 -7.36 8.28 12.26
C PHE A 433 -8.25 8.46 11.04
N GLU A 434 -7.64 8.49 9.86
CA GLU A 434 -8.34 8.51 8.58
C GLU A 434 -8.43 7.09 8.03
N THR A 435 -9.59 6.71 7.50
CA THR A 435 -9.78 5.39 6.90
C THR A 435 -10.48 5.50 5.56
N TYR A 436 -10.07 4.64 4.64
CA TYR A 436 -10.54 4.65 3.27
C TYR A 436 -10.94 3.24 2.84
N ARG A 437 -12.14 3.11 2.23
CA ARG A 437 -12.54 1.89 1.52
C ARG A 437 -12.04 1.95 0.08
N ILE A 438 -11.29 0.95 -0.34
CA ILE A 438 -10.83 0.82 -1.72
C ILE A 438 -12.00 0.45 -2.62
N LYS A 439 -12.17 1.20 -3.72
CA LYS A 439 -13.23 0.96 -4.71
C LYS A 439 -12.69 0.45 -6.04
N GLU A 440 -11.43 0.73 -6.37
CA GLU A 440 -10.78 0.22 -7.58
C GLU A 440 -10.56 -1.31 -7.48
N PRO A 441 -11.18 -2.11 -8.37
CA PRO A 441 -11.16 -3.56 -8.26
C PRO A 441 -9.77 -4.20 -8.35
N ASN A 442 -8.87 -3.69 -9.19
CA ASN A 442 -7.55 -4.31 -9.40
C ASN A 442 -6.62 -4.08 -8.21
N LEU A 443 -6.60 -2.87 -7.65
CA LEU A 443 -5.89 -2.51 -6.44
C LEU A 443 -6.40 -3.37 -5.26
N SER A 444 -7.73 -3.46 -5.10
CA SER A 444 -8.33 -4.27 -4.05
C SER A 444 -7.94 -5.75 -4.19
N LYS A 445 -8.09 -6.33 -5.38
CA LYS A 445 -7.68 -7.71 -5.68
C LYS A 445 -6.22 -7.97 -5.36
N TRP A 446 -5.31 -7.08 -5.78
CA TRP A 446 -3.88 -7.28 -5.61
C TRP A 446 -3.40 -7.05 -4.18
N ILE A 447 -4.01 -6.16 -3.41
CA ILE A 447 -3.76 -6.04 -1.96
C ILE A 447 -4.13 -7.35 -1.26
N TYR A 448 -5.31 -7.91 -1.54
CA TYR A 448 -5.72 -9.17 -0.96
C TYR A 448 -4.74 -10.31 -1.30
N PHE A 449 -4.34 -10.42 -2.57
CA PHE A 449 -3.38 -11.45 -2.99
C PHE A 449 -1.98 -11.26 -2.42
N PHE A 450 -1.52 -10.02 -2.28
CA PHE A 450 -0.26 -9.72 -1.62
C PHE A 450 -0.26 -10.24 -0.19
N LEU A 451 -1.29 -9.89 0.59
CA LEU A 451 -1.42 -10.33 1.96
C LEU A 451 -1.63 -11.85 2.07
N GLU A 452 -2.33 -12.49 1.13
CA GLU A 452 -2.44 -13.95 1.08
C GLU A 452 -1.08 -14.63 0.82
N SER A 453 -0.24 -14.04 -0.03
CA SER A 453 1.06 -14.61 -0.39
C SER A 453 2.14 -14.42 0.68
N LEU A 454 1.99 -13.41 1.54
CA LEU A 454 3.02 -12.96 2.48
C LEU A 454 3.44 -14.06 3.49
N ALA A 455 2.49 -14.83 4.02
CA ALA A 455 2.75 -15.96 4.92
C ALA A 455 3.62 -17.09 4.32
N SER A 456 3.78 -17.12 2.99
CA SER A 456 4.61 -18.09 2.27
C SER A 456 5.82 -17.47 1.58
N SER A 457 6.04 -16.18 1.80
CA SER A 457 7.13 -15.42 1.21
C SER A 457 8.40 -15.50 2.04
N ASP A 458 9.49 -15.03 1.46
CA ASP A 458 10.77 -14.77 2.12
C ASP A 458 10.79 -13.44 2.89
N TRP A 459 9.63 -12.79 3.11
CA TRP A 459 9.51 -11.51 3.81
C TRP A 459 9.04 -11.64 5.26
N ILE A 460 8.89 -12.86 5.78
CA ILE A 460 8.51 -13.13 7.17
C ILE A 460 9.57 -13.97 7.88
N TYR A 461 9.69 -13.79 9.20
CA TYR A 461 10.49 -14.66 10.05
C TYR A 461 9.89 -16.06 10.11
N SER A 462 10.73 -17.06 10.38
CA SER A 462 10.23 -18.39 10.73
C SER A 462 9.46 -18.35 12.06
N ASN A 463 8.62 -19.37 12.31
CA ASN A 463 7.90 -19.48 13.58
C ASN A 463 8.86 -19.57 14.78
N GLU A 464 10.00 -20.25 14.62
CA GLU A 464 11.03 -20.38 15.63
C GLU A 464 11.70 -19.04 15.93
N GLU A 465 12.06 -18.28 14.89
CA GLU A 465 12.66 -16.95 15.03
C GLU A 465 11.69 -15.95 15.67
N GLN A 466 10.42 -15.99 15.27
CA GLN A 466 9.34 -15.19 15.85
C GLN A 466 9.12 -15.54 17.33
N ALA A 467 9.06 -16.82 17.69
CA ALA A 467 8.91 -17.25 19.07
C ALA A 467 10.10 -16.80 19.93
N ALA A 468 11.33 -17.00 19.45
CA ALA A 468 12.54 -16.59 20.15
C ALA A 468 12.60 -15.07 20.39
N PHE A 469 12.18 -14.27 19.40
CA PHE A 469 12.04 -12.82 19.56
C PHE A 469 11.05 -12.45 20.68
N LEU A 470 9.86 -13.04 20.67
CA LEU A 470 8.83 -12.76 21.68
C LEU A 470 9.28 -13.18 23.09
N GLU A 471 9.95 -14.33 23.21
CA GLU A 471 10.52 -14.81 24.49
C GLU A 471 11.56 -13.84 25.05
N ASP A 472 12.46 -13.32 24.21
CA ASP A 472 13.48 -12.34 24.58
C ASP A 472 12.86 -11.02 25.05
N GLU A 473 11.89 -10.48 24.31
CA GLU A 473 11.18 -9.24 24.70
C GLU A 473 10.38 -9.42 26.01
N ILE A 474 9.73 -10.58 26.21
CA ILE A 474 9.05 -10.94 27.48
C ILE A 474 10.06 -10.96 28.64
N GLN A 475 11.24 -11.56 28.44
CA GLN A 475 12.25 -11.66 29.48
C GLN A 475 12.82 -10.29 29.85
N LYS A 476 13.16 -9.46 28.87
CA LYS A 476 13.66 -8.09 29.07
C LYS A 476 12.65 -7.24 29.84
N PHE A 477 11.41 -7.21 29.37
CA PHE A 477 10.35 -6.40 29.99
C PHE A 477 10.04 -6.84 31.42
N SER A 478 10.12 -8.15 31.72
CA SER A 478 9.92 -8.69 33.08
C SER A 478 11.08 -8.37 34.05
N GLN A 479 12.23 -7.88 33.57
CA GLN A 479 13.35 -7.46 34.42
C GLN A 479 13.29 -5.97 34.74
N GLU A 480 12.63 -5.18 33.89
CA GLU A 480 12.48 -3.73 34.03
C GLU A 480 11.30 -3.33 34.92
N HIS A 481 10.35 -4.25 35.13
CA HIS A 481 9.11 -4.08 35.91
C HIS A 481 8.85 -5.27 36.82
#